data_AF-A0A6P8QFB9-F1
#
_entry.id   AF-A0A6P8QFB9-F1
#
_cell.length_a   1.000
_cell.length_b   1.000
_cell.length_c   1.000
_cell.angle_alpha   90.00
_cell.angle_beta   90.00
_cell.angle_gamma   90.00
#
_symmetry.space_group_name_H-M   'P 1'
#
loop_
_entity.id
_entity.type
_entity.pdbx_description
1 polymer ?
#
loop_
_entity_poly.entity_id
_entity_poly.type
_entity_poly.pdbx_seq_one_letter_code
_entity_poly.pdbx_strand_id
1 'polypeptide(L)'
;MADSANGPVYTGTTVPNPSAGNCSGLSTLGPPRLGIKVAQLILSFVAFICEEIVEHCTNCVGLYLFEFVSCSAFLLSILALVIYCTRLHEKVGLEMIKKMDFWFSLCIGVIFLLASIVFAATSDQTTLEQVSVAFGFLASFAFLLDLYFLYKGGVKLKKASKNKAENDVKGVKTQVPESLPLNVET
;
A
#
# COMPACT_ATOMS: atom_id res chain seq x y z
N MET A 1 19.87 -13.62 63.08
CA MET A 1 20.16 -14.21 61.76
C MET A 1 19.02 -15.18 61.48
N ALA A 2 17.90 -14.66 60.96
CA ALA A 2 17.60 -14.42 59.54
C ALA A 2 17.09 -15.70 58.86
N ASP A 3 15.77 -15.84 58.75
CA ASP A 3 15.13 -16.41 57.56
C ASP A 3 13.69 -15.90 57.48
N SER A 4 13.49 -14.86 56.66
CA SER A 4 12.17 -14.38 56.24
C SER A 4 12.10 -14.60 54.74
N ALA A 5 11.81 -15.84 54.34
CA ALA A 5 11.58 -16.23 52.96
C ALA A 5 10.25 -15.65 52.47
N ASN A 6 10.29 -14.40 52.04
CA ASN A 6 9.19 -13.74 51.33
C ASN A 6 9.28 -14.04 49.83
N GLY A 7 8.17 -14.49 49.24
CA GLY A 7 7.81 -14.13 47.87
C GLY A 7 7.48 -15.29 46.92
N PRO A 8 6.26 -15.34 46.34
CA PRO A 8 5.97 -16.24 45.22
C PRO A 8 6.75 -15.79 43.99
N VAL A 9 7.73 -16.60 43.59
CA VAL A 9 8.50 -16.45 42.34
C VAL A 9 7.63 -16.90 41.16
N TYR A 10 6.66 -16.06 40.80
CA TYR A 10 6.02 -16.09 39.48
C TYR A 10 6.02 -14.67 38.93
N THR A 11 7.17 -14.23 38.43
CA THR A 11 7.24 -13.09 37.53
C THR A 11 6.68 -13.52 36.18
N GLY A 12 5.35 -13.47 36.05
CA GLY A 12 4.69 -13.50 34.76
C GLY A 12 5.28 -12.40 33.89
N THR A 13 6.14 -12.79 32.94
CA THR A 13 6.72 -11.85 31.97
C THR A 13 5.69 -11.61 30.86
N THR A 14 4.49 -11.18 31.26
CA THR A 14 3.50 -10.64 30.35
C THR A 14 3.80 -9.16 30.25
N VAL A 15 4.75 -8.80 29.39
CA VAL A 15 4.85 -7.42 28.92
C VAL A 15 3.44 -7.02 28.45
N PRO A 16 2.84 -5.94 28.96
CA PRO A 16 1.59 -5.47 28.42
C PRO A 16 1.87 -5.15 26.95
N ASN A 17 1.33 -5.97 26.04
CA ASN A 17 1.37 -5.70 24.61
C ASN A 17 0.52 -4.44 24.38
N PRO A 18 1.11 -3.25 24.12
CA PRO A 18 0.35 -2.00 24.03
C PRO A 18 -0.35 -1.84 22.66
N SER A 19 -0.57 -2.92 21.91
CA SER A 19 -1.14 -2.87 20.57
C SER A 19 -2.15 -3.99 20.35
N ALA A 20 -3.17 -4.02 21.18
CA ALA A 20 -4.43 -4.66 20.84
C ALA A 20 -5.47 -3.55 20.62
N GLY A 21 -5.52 -2.97 19.42
CA GLY A 21 -6.66 -2.13 19.03
C GLY A 21 -6.37 -1.00 18.06
N ASN A 22 -5.16 -0.42 18.05
CA ASN A 22 -4.91 0.75 17.22
C ASN A 22 -4.12 0.36 15.97
N CYS A 23 -4.67 0.65 14.77
CA CYS A 23 -3.94 0.62 13.50
C CYS A 23 -2.84 1.69 13.48
N SER A 24 -1.88 1.65 14.41
CA SER A 24 -0.74 2.57 14.46
C SER A 24 0.18 2.42 13.23
N GLY A 25 0.07 1.30 12.49
CA GLY A 25 0.69 1.13 11.17
C GLY A 25 0.14 2.08 10.10
N LEU A 26 -1.08 2.59 10.29
CA LEU A 26 -1.72 3.56 9.40
C LEU A 26 -1.01 4.92 9.41
N SER A 27 -0.45 5.32 10.57
CA SER A 27 0.39 6.51 10.71
C SER A 27 1.74 6.40 10.00
N THR A 28 2.17 5.18 9.65
CA THR A 28 3.40 4.94 8.89
C THR A 28 3.19 5.17 7.38
N LEU A 29 1.93 5.09 6.92
CA LEU A 29 1.53 5.52 5.60
C LEU A 29 1.25 7.02 5.64
N GLY A 30 2.03 7.81 4.88
CA GLY A 30 1.83 9.25 4.85
C GLY A 30 0.36 9.63 4.59
N PRO A 31 -0.16 10.68 5.25
CA PRO A 31 -1.58 11.07 5.19
C PRO A 31 -2.21 11.13 3.79
N PRO A 32 -1.52 11.60 2.72
CA PRO A 32 -2.14 11.60 1.38
C PRO A 32 -2.37 10.19 0.82
N ARG A 33 -1.51 9.22 1.16
CA ARG A 33 -1.64 7.84 0.67
C ARG A 33 -2.79 7.10 1.32
N LEU A 34 -3.01 7.36 2.61
CA LEU A 34 -4.15 6.83 3.32
C LEU A 34 -5.47 7.34 2.70
N GLY A 35 -5.55 8.64 2.45
CA GLY A 35 -6.72 9.25 1.82
C GLY A 35 -7.03 8.64 0.45
N ILE A 36 -6.01 8.40 -0.39
CA ILE A 36 -6.22 7.78 -1.71
C ILE A 36 -6.70 6.33 -1.59
N LYS A 37 -6.13 5.52 -0.68
CA LYS A 37 -6.59 4.14 -0.46
C LYS A 37 -8.03 4.06 0.03
N VAL A 38 -8.40 4.96 0.94
CA VAL A 38 -9.79 5.05 1.43
C VAL A 38 -10.72 5.49 0.29
N ALA A 39 -10.30 6.45 -0.54
CA ALA A 39 -11.07 6.85 -1.72
C ALA A 39 -11.24 5.69 -2.72
N GLN A 40 -10.20 4.89 -2.98
CA GLN A 40 -10.31 3.69 -3.84
C GLN A 40 -11.31 2.69 -3.30
N LEU A 41 -11.26 2.41 -1.99
CA LEU A 41 -12.20 1.51 -1.32
C LEU A 41 -13.64 1.99 -1.51
N ILE A 42 -13.90 3.26 -1.20
CA ILE A 42 -15.24 3.86 -1.28
C ILE A 42 -15.73 3.85 -2.73
N LEU A 43 -14.89 4.26 -3.69
CA LEU A 43 -15.27 4.33 -5.10
C LEU A 43 -15.55 2.94 -5.69
N SER A 44 -14.74 1.93 -5.34
CA SER A 44 -14.96 0.56 -5.80
C SER A 44 -16.21 -0.05 -5.17
N PHE A 45 -16.51 0.27 -3.91
CA PHE A 45 -17.72 -0.16 -3.23
C PHE A 45 -18.97 0.49 -3.81
N VAL A 46 -18.93 1.81 -4.07
CA VAL A 46 -20.04 2.52 -4.72
C VAL A 46 -20.28 1.97 -6.12
N ALA A 47 -19.23 1.72 -6.90
CA ALA A 47 -19.36 1.08 -8.21
C ALA A 47 -20.04 -0.29 -8.12
N PHE A 48 -19.64 -1.13 -7.15
CA PHE A 48 -20.27 -2.44 -6.91
C PHE A 48 -21.75 -2.32 -6.52
N ILE A 49 -22.11 -1.39 -5.63
CA ILE A 49 -23.51 -1.20 -5.21
C ILE A 49 -24.36 -0.64 -6.35
N CYS A 50 -23.85 0.33 -7.12
CA CYS A 50 -24.56 0.88 -8.26
C CYS A 50 -24.89 -0.19 -9.31
N GLU A 51 -23.99 -1.16 -9.47
CA GLU A 51 -24.14 -2.30 -10.36
C GLU A 51 -25.20 -3.30 -9.88
N GLU A 52 -25.15 -3.70 -8.61
CA GLU A 52 -26.11 -4.64 -8.01
C GLU A 52 -27.56 -4.15 -8.08
N ILE A 53 -27.76 -2.82 -8.11
CA ILE A 53 -29.10 -2.19 -8.18
C ILE A 53 -29.68 -2.23 -9.61
N VAL A 54 -28.88 -2.58 -10.64
CA VAL A 54 -29.36 -2.66 -12.03
C VAL A 54 -30.18 -3.95 -12.22
N GLU A 55 -31.50 -3.84 -12.20
CA GLU A 55 -32.42 -4.99 -12.28
C GLU A 55 -32.61 -5.56 -13.71
N HIS A 56 -32.19 -4.84 -14.75
CA HIS A 56 -32.45 -5.19 -16.15
C HIS A 56 -31.22 -4.95 -17.05
N CYS A 57 -30.81 -5.99 -17.79
CA CYS A 57 -29.76 -5.89 -18.82
C CYS A 57 -30.13 -6.71 -20.06
N THR A 58 -29.93 -6.15 -21.26
CA THR A 58 -30.09 -6.89 -22.53
C THR A 58 -28.82 -7.67 -22.89
N ASN A 59 -27.64 -7.17 -22.50
CA ASN A 59 -26.34 -7.81 -22.69
C ASN A 59 -25.51 -7.78 -21.40
N CYS A 60 -25.78 -8.73 -20.50
CA CYS A 60 -25.27 -8.74 -19.13
C CYS A 60 -23.77 -9.09 -19.02
N VAL A 61 -23.10 -9.41 -20.12
CA VAL A 61 -21.67 -9.76 -20.09
C VAL A 61 -20.81 -8.60 -19.57
N GLY A 62 -21.12 -7.37 -19.97
CA GLY A 62 -20.41 -6.18 -19.47
C GLY A 62 -20.62 -5.97 -17.98
N LEU A 63 -21.85 -6.16 -17.50
CA LEU A 63 -22.20 -6.08 -16.09
C LEU A 63 -21.42 -7.11 -15.26
N TYR A 64 -21.50 -8.40 -15.61
CA TYR A 64 -20.85 -9.47 -14.85
C TYR A 64 -19.32 -9.31 -14.78
N LEU A 65 -18.69 -8.83 -15.85
CA LEU A 65 -17.27 -8.51 -15.83
C LEU A 65 -16.96 -7.34 -14.89
N PHE A 66 -17.79 -6.30 -14.90
CA PHE A 66 -17.63 -5.14 -14.04
C PHE A 66 -17.89 -5.48 -12.56
N GLU A 67 -18.90 -6.30 -12.25
CA GLU A 67 -19.19 -6.84 -10.92
C GLU A 67 -18.00 -7.64 -10.37
N PHE A 68 -17.50 -8.60 -11.14
CA PHE A 68 -16.36 -9.42 -10.71
C PHE A 68 -15.13 -8.58 -10.40
N VAL A 69 -14.83 -7.61 -11.26
CA VAL A 69 -13.65 -6.75 -11.11
C VAL A 69 -13.84 -5.76 -9.97
N SER A 70 -15.04 -5.19 -9.78
CA SER A 70 -15.33 -4.26 -8.70
C SER A 70 -15.31 -4.92 -7.33
N CYS A 71 -15.90 -6.11 -7.20
CA CYS A 71 -15.82 -6.94 -6.00
C CYS A 71 -14.36 -7.31 -5.69
N SER A 72 -13.61 -7.76 -6.70
CA SER A 72 -12.18 -8.06 -6.54
C SER A 72 -11.38 -6.85 -6.07
N ALA A 73 -11.61 -5.67 -6.67
CA ALA A 73 -10.93 -4.43 -6.29
C ALA A 73 -11.27 -4.00 -4.85
N PHE A 74 -12.53 -4.14 -4.44
CA PHE A 74 -12.96 -3.86 -3.08
C PHE A 74 -12.30 -4.79 -2.06
N LEU A 75 -12.35 -6.11 -2.29
CA LEU A 75 -11.74 -7.10 -1.41
C LEU A 75 -10.22 -6.93 -1.32
N LEU A 76 -9.55 -6.65 -2.44
CA LEU A 76 -8.11 -6.39 -2.46
C LEU A 76 -7.75 -5.09 -1.76
N SER A 77 -8.59 -4.07 -1.82
CA SER A 77 -8.39 -2.81 -1.10
C SER A 77 -8.52 -3.02 0.41
N ILE A 78 -9.51 -3.79 0.87
CA ILE A 78 -9.64 -4.20 2.28
C ILE A 78 -8.42 -5.01 2.70
N LEU A 79 -8.04 -6.02 1.93
CA LEU A 79 -6.89 -6.87 2.23
C LEU A 79 -5.61 -6.04 2.37
N ALA A 80 -5.38 -5.10 1.44
CA ALA A 80 -4.24 -4.22 1.51
C ALA A 80 -4.29 -3.30 2.75
N LEU A 81 -5.47 -2.78 3.11
CA LEU A 81 -5.65 -1.98 4.32
C LEU A 81 -5.33 -2.79 5.59
N VAL A 82 -5.78 -4.06 5.65
CA VAL A 82 -5.49 -4.98 6.75
C VAL A 82 -4.00 -5.28 6.84
N ILE A 83 -3.31 -5.50 5.72
CA ILE A 83 -1.85 -5.72 5.70
C ILE A 83 -1.10 -4.49 6.24
N TYR A 84 -1.56 -3.27 5.94
CA TYR A 84 -0.97 -2.06 6.50
C TYR A 84 -1.32 -1.80 7.97
N CYS A 85 -2.52 -2.21 8.41
CA CYS A 85 -2.91 -2.16 9.82
C CYS A 85 -2.16 -3.19 10.67
N THR A 86 -1.82 -4.36 10.10
CA THR A 86 -1.15 -5.43 10.81
C THR A 86 0.37 -5.21 10.83
N ARG A 87 1.02 -5.62 11.93
CA ARG A 87 2.49 -5.60 12.10
C ARG A 87 3.25 -6.54 11.12
N LEU A 88 2.55 -7.20 10.18
CA LEU A 88 3.18 -8.03 9.15
C LEU A 88 4.22 -7.25 8.34
N HIS A 89 4.02 -5.94 8.23
CA HIS A 89 4.94 -5.04 7.58
C HIS A 89 6.37 -5.03 8.18
N GLU A 90 6.53 -5.30 9.48
CA GLU A 90 7.86 -5.39 10.12
C GLU A 90 8.63 -6.65 9.72
N LYS A 91 7.95 -7.73 9.29
CA LYS A 91 8.60 -9.01 8.96
C LYS A 91 9.06 -9.11 7.51
N VAL A 92 8.33 -8.51 6.57
CA VAL A 92 8.55 -8.68 5.12
C VAL A 92 9.37 -7.53 4.51
N GLY A 93 9.57 -6.44 5.26
CA GLY A 93 10.34 -5.28 4.82
C GLY A 93 9.52 -4.31 3.96
N LEU A 94 9.72 -3.01 4.20
CA LEU A 94 8.92 -1.92 3.63
C LEU A 94 9.00 -1.83 2.11
N GLU A 95 10.15 -2.16 1.54
CA GLU A 95 10.38 -2.06 0.09
C GLU A 95 9.65 -3.16 -0.69
N MET A 96 9.58 -4.39 -0.15
CA MET A 96 8.90 -5.49 -0.82
C MET A 96 7.39 -5.27 -0.85
N ILE A 97 6.81 -4.83 0.27
CA ILE A 97 5.37 -4.55 0.37
C ILE A 97 4.98 -3.42 -0.58
N LYS A 98 5.77 -2.34 -0.64
CA LYS A 98 5.53 -1.25 -1.61
C LYS A 98 5.60 -1.72 -3.06
N LYS A 99 6.54 -2.61 -3.40
CA LYS A 99 6.65 -3.15 -4.77
C LYS A 99 5.45 -4.03 -5.12
N MET A 100 4.99 -4.85 -4.18
CA MET A 100 3.79 -5.68 -4.36
C MET A 100 2.53 -4.82 -4.48
N ASP A 101 2.37 -3.82 -3.61
CA ASP A 101 1.30 -2.82 -3.65
C ASP A 101 1.25 -2.08 -4.99
N PHE A 102 2.42 -1.75 -5.55
CA PHE A 102 2.52 -1.15 -6.89
C PHE A 102 1.98 -2.07 -7.98
N TRP A 103 2.38 -3.34 -7.99
CA TRP A 103 1.96 -4.27 -9.03
C TRP A 103 0.47 -4.61 -8.91
N PHE A 104 -0.02 -4.78 -7.69
CA PHE A 104 -1.45 -4.99 -7.43
C PHE A 104 -2.29 -3.79 -7.87
N SER A 105 -1.91 -2.58 -7.44
CA SER A 105 -2.62 -1.34 -7.80
C SER A 105 -2.61 -1.10 -9.31
N LEU A 106 -1.49 -1.41 -9.99
CA LEU A 106 -1.40 -1.37 -11.45
C LEU A 106 -2.33 -2.38 -12.13
N CYS A 107 -2.24 -3.66 -11.76
CA CYS A 107 -3.05 -4.71 -12.38
C CYS A 107 -4.55 -4.44 -12.19
N ILE A 108 -4.97 -4.12 -10.96
CA ILE A 108 -6.36 -3.82 -10.66
C ILE A 108 -6.81 -2.56 -11.38
N GLY A 109 -6.03 -1.47 -11.36
CA GLY A 109 -6.39 -0.24 -12.07
C GLY A 109 -6.60 -0.46 -13.57
N VAL A 110 -5.75 -1.25 -14.22
CA VAL A 110 -5.86 -1.57 -15.66
C VAL A 110 -7.08 -2.46 -15.94
N ILE A 111 -7.25 -3.54 -15.18
CA ILE A 111 -8.38 -4.48 -15.39
C ILE A 111 -9.71 -3.76 -15.11
N PHE A 112 -9.77 -2.93 -14.08
CA PHE A 112 -10.95 -2.14 -13.72
C PHE A 112 -11.28 -1.11 -14.80
N LEU A 113 -10.28 -0.43 -15.37
CA LEU A 113 -10.49 0.48 -16.51
C LEU A 113 -11.03 -0.27 -17.74
N LEU A 114 -10.48 -1.44 -18.05
CA LEU A 114 -10.97 -2.27 -19.15
C LEU A 114 -12.42 -2.72 -18.91
N ALA A 115 -12.74 -3.15 -17.70
CA ALA A 115 -14.10 -3.53 -17.33
C ALA A 115 -15.08 -2.34 -17.49
N SER A 116 -14.70 -1.13 -17.05
CA SER A 116 -15.51 0.08 -17.27
C SER A 116 -15.69 0.42 -18.75
N ILE A 117 -14.67 0.25 -19.59
CA ILE A 117 -14.78 0.49 -21.03
C ILE A 117 -15.72 -0.53 -21.69
N VAL A 118 -15.57 -1.81 -21.36
CA VAL A 118 -16.43 -2.88 -21.90
C VAL A 118 -17.87 -2.65 -21.47
N PHE A 119 -18.10 -2.37 -20.18
CA PHE A 119 -19.43 -2.10 -19.67
C PHE A 119 -20.05 -0.85 -20.30
N ALA A 120 -19.28 0.23 -20.47
CA ALA A 120 -19.73 1.42 -21.20
C ALA A 120 -20.12 1.12 -22.65
N ALA A 121 -19.36 0.26 -23.34
CA ALA A 121 -19.62 -0.12 -24.72
C ALA A 121 -20.84 -1.04 -24.89
N THR A 122 -21.23 -1.78 -23.84
CA THR A 122 -22.35 -2.72 -23.87
C THR A 122 -23.60 -2.24 -23.12
N SER A 123 -23.54 -1.07 -22.48
CA SER A 123 -24.66 -0.53 -21.70
C SER A 123 -25.80 -0.05 -22.58
N ASP A 124 -27.03 -0.24 -22.10
CA ASP A 124 -28.25 0.28 -22.74
C ASP A 124 -28.47 1.79 -22.44
N GLN A 125 -27.44 2.44 -21.87
CA GLN A 125 -27.42 3.85 -21.45
C GLN A 125 -28.54 4.23 -20.49
N THR A 126 -29.00 3.27 -19.68
CA THR A 126 -29.92 3.57 -18.59
C THR A 126 -29.24 4.46 -17.55
N THR A 127 -30.03 5.22 -16.80
CA THR A 127 -29.50 6.16 -15.79
C THR A 127 -28.64 5.47 -14.73
N LEU A 128 -28.99 4.25 -14.34
CA LEU A 128 -28.25 3.46 -13.35
C LEU A 128 -26.92 2.93 -13.93
N GLU A 129 -26.94 2.38 -15.14
CA GLU A 129 -25.72 1.90 -15.81
C GLU A 129 -24.73 3.04 -16.06
N GLN A 130 -25.20 4.21 -16.53
CA GLN A 130 -24.34 5.38 -16.74
C GLN A 130 -23.65 5.84 -15.46
N VAL A 131 -24.37 5.81 -14.33
CA VAL A 131 -23.82 6.16 -13.02
C VAL A 131 -22.78 5.13 -12.57
N SER A 132 -23.08 3.83 -12.72
CA SER A 132 -22.14 2.74 -12.43
C SER A 132 -20.85 2.87 -13.24
N VAL A 133 -20.96 3.13 -14.55
CA VAL A 133 -19.82 3.40 -15.45
C VAL A 133 -19.01 4.63 -15.03
N ALA A 134 -19.67 5.73 -14.67
CA ALA A 134 -19.00 6.96 -14.27
C ALA A 134 -18.17 6.77 -12.97
N PHE A 135 -18.75 6.10 -11.98
CA PHE A 135 -18.00 5.69 -10.78
C PHE A 135 -16.90 4.69 -11.11
N GLY A 136 -17.12 3.85 -12.12
CA GLY A 136 -16.12 2.96 -12.67
C GLY A 136 -14.85 3.69 -13.10
N PHE A 137 -14.99 4.67 -14.02
CA PHE A 137 -13.88 5.50 -14.45
C PHE A 137 -13.24 6.28 -13.29
N LEU A 138 -14.05 6.80 -12.38
CA LEU A 138 -13.55 7.55 -11.22
C LEU A 138 -12.68 6.67 -10.30
N ALA A 139 -13.08 5.42 -10.09
CA ALA A 139 -12.28 4.43 -9.37
C ALA A 139 -10.98 4.11 -10.12
N SER A 140 -11.00 3.93 -11.46
CA SER A 140 -9.78 3.76 -12.26
C SER A 140 -8.82 4.93 -12.10
N PHE A 141 -9.31 6.17 -12.11
CA PHE A 141 -8.49 7.35 -11.84
C PHE A 141 -7.90 7.34 -10.43
N ALA A 142 -8.65 6.90 -9.42
CA ALA A 142 -8.11 6.75 -8.06
C ALA A 142 -7.00 5.69 -7.98
N PHE A 143 -7.11 4.58 -8.70
CA PHE A 143 -6.04 3.60 -8.86
C PHE A 143 -4.80 4.19 -9.55
N LEU A 144 -4.99 4.94 -10.64
CA LEU A 144 -3.89 5.63 -11.33
C LEU A 144 -3.20 6.68 -10.48
N LEU A 145 -3.95 7.45 -9.68
CA LEU A 145 -3.40 8.45 -8.78
C LEU A 145 -2.56 7.81 -7.68
N ASP A 146 -3.03 6.71 -7.07
CA ASP A 146 -2.21 5.97 -6.10
C ASP A 146 -0.92 5.44 -6.72
N LEU A 147 -1.03 4.85 -7.91
CA LEU A 147 0.12 4.37 -8.68
C LEU A 147 1.13 5.50 -8.95
N TYR A 148 0.65 6.67 -9.36
CA TYR A 148 1.47 7.84 -9.62
C TYR A 148 2.17 8.34 -8.35
N PHE A 149 1.46 8.40 -7.22
CA PHE A 149 2.06 8.75 -5.93
C PHE A 149 3.11 7.71 -5.48
N LEU A 150 2.85 6.42 -5.69
CA LEU A 150 3.80 5.34 -5.39
C LEU A 150 5.06 5.45 -6.25
N TYR A 151 4.87 5.70 -7.55
CA TYR A 151 5.96 5.87 -8.50
C TYR A 151 6.84 7.06 -8.12
N LYS A 152 6.24 8.23 -7.84
CA LYS A 152 6.95 9.43 -7.42
C LYS A 152 7.69 9.23 -6.09
N GLY A 153 7.05 8.54 -5.13
CA GLY A 153 7.65 8.18 -3.84
C GLY A 153 8.83 7.22 -3.99
N GLY A 154 8.71 6.19 -4.83
CA GLY A 154 9.77 5.24 -5.13
C GLY A 154 10.97 5.87 -5.84
N VAL A 155 10.73 6.80 -6.78
CA VAL A 155 11.79 7.57 -7.43
C VAL A 155 12.56 8.45 -6.43
N LYS A 156 11.85 9.09 -5.48
CA LYS A 156 12.48 9.89 -4.42
C LYS A 156 13.36 9.03 -3.49
N LEU A 157 12.89 7.83 -3.12
CA LEU A 157 13.64 6.92 -2.26
C LEU A 157 14.88 6.35 -2.96
N LYS A 158 14.80 6.01 -4.25
CA LYS A 158 15.95 5.59 -5.06
C LYS A 158 17.00 6.70 -5.17
N LYS A 159 16.57 7.95 -5.37
CA LYS A 159 17.48 9.12 -5.39
C LYS A 159 18.14 9.36 -4.03
N ALA A 160 17.39 9.28 -2.93
CA ALA A 160 17.94 9.43 -1.58
C ALA A 160 18.94 8.31 -1.22
N SER A 161 18.64 7.06 -1.60
CA SER A 161 19.53 5.92 -1.36
C SER A 161 20.80 6.00 -2.22
N LYS A 162 20.68 6.44 -3.48
CA LYS A 162 21.83 6.69 -4.35
C LYS A 162 22.71 7.82 -3.81
N ASN A 163 22.11 8.91 -3.32
CA ASN A 163 22.84 9.99 -2.66
C ASN A 163 23.51 9.52 -1.37
N LYS A 164 22.86 8.69 -0.56
CA LYS A 164 23.46 8.15 0.68
C LYS A 164 24.67 7.26 0.38
N ALA A 165 24.55 6.35 -0.60
CA ALA A 165 25.67 5.52 -1.05
C ALA A 165 26.81 6.35 -1.67
N GLU A 166 26.50 7.42 -2.42
CA GLU A 166 27.54 8.30 -2.99
C GLU A 166 28.26 9.15 -1.91
N ASN A 167 27.55 9.60 -0.89
CA ASN A 167 28.15 10.34 0.23
C ASN A 167 29.01 9.43 1.12
N ASP A 168 28.61 8.18 1.34
CA ASP A 168 29.39 7.18 2.08
C ASP A 168 30.69 6.81 1.34
N VAL A 169 30.62 6.61 0.02
CA VAL A 169 31.79 6.36 -0.84
C VAL A 169 32.73 7.57 -0.94
N LYS A 170 32.21 8.81 -0.86
CA LYS A 170 33.04 10.02 -0.77
C LYS A 170 33.66 10.22 0.62
N GLY A 171 33.01 9.76 1.70
CA GLY A 171 33.54 9.79 3.06
C GLY A 171 34.72 8.84 3.29
N VAL A 172 34.80 7.73 2.56
CA VAL A 172 35.91 6.76 2.66
C VAL A 172 37.20 7.24 1.97
N LYS A 173 37.15 8.27 1.11
CA LYS A 173 38.35 8.78 0.40
C LYS A 173 39.17 9.84 1.15
N THR A 174 38.79 10.21 2.38
CA THR A 174 39.56 11.17 3.21
C THR A 174 40.17 10.50 4.45
N GLN A 175 40.80 9.34 4.28
CA GLN A 175 41.86 8.89 5.18
C GLN A 175 43.10 8.62 4.33
N VAL A 176 43.79 9.71 3.99
CA VAL A 176 45.22 9.65 3.63
C VAL A 176 45.94 9.18 4.90
N PRO A 177 46.60 8.02 4.91
CA PRO A 177 47.50 7.67 6.00
C PRO A 177 48.75 8.54 5.82
N GLU A 178 48.76 9.70 6.46
CA GLU A 178 49.97 10.50 6.60
C GLU A 178 50.79 9.89 7.74
N SER A 179 51.63 8.91 7.40
CA SER A 179 52.84 8.60 8.17
C SER A 179 53.90 8.07 7.22
N LEU A 180 54.57 9.03 6.57
CA LEU A 180 55.80 8.83 5.82
C LEU A 180 56.93 8.55 6.84
N PRO A 181 57.69 7.45 6.74
CA PRO A 181 58.93 7.31 7.50
C PRO A 181 60.06 7.98 6.72
N LEU A 182 60.73 8.98 7.31
CA LEU A 182 61.92 9.59 6.72
C LEU A 182 63.09 9.52 7.72
N ASN A 183 63.91 8.47 7.58
CA ASN A 183 65.39 8.46 7.71
C ASN A 183 65.98 8.72 9.14
N VAL A 184 67.13 8.23 9.62
CA VAL A 184 68.43 7.77 9.06
C VAL A 184 69.12 6.91 10.13
N GLU A 185 69.91 5.94 9.69
CA GLU A 185 71.03 5.32 10.42
C GLU A 185 71.96 6.35 11.13
N THR A 186 72.38 6.06 12.36
CA THR A 186 73.79 5.75 12.76
C THR A 186 73.81 5.38 14.25
#